data_AF-T0LQQ0-F1
#
_entry.id   AF-T0LQQ0-F1
#
_cell.length_a   1.000
_cell.length_b   1.000
_cell.length_c   1.000
_cell.angle_alpha   90.00
_cell.angle_beta   90.00
_cell.angle_gamma   90.00
#
_symmetry.space_group_name_H-M   'P 1'
#
loop_
_entity.id
_entity.type
_entity.pdbx_description
1 polymer ?
#
loop_
_entity_poly.entity_id
_entity_poly.type
_entity_poly.pdbx_seq_one_letter_code
_entity_poly.pdbx_strand_id
1 'polypeptide(L)'
;MVYDSGPITNSSYSFELPNGTYSYTIGSISGYNVSQRSGSISVSGRNTSQSVTFSKVSTTPPPKKSTTPTTPNTDLYIIISAVAAVAVIGAVVAIMMRKRK
;
A
#
# COMPACT_ATOMS: atom_id res chain seq x y z
N MET A 1 17.73 26.55 26.43
CA MET A 1 17.97 27.00 25.04
C MET A 1 17.97 25.76 24.16
N VAL A 2 17.06 25.69 23.19
CA VAL A 2 17.04 24.61 22.18
C VAL A 2 17.89 25.11 21.03
N TYR A 3 19.00 24.42 20.73
CA TYR A 3 19.82 24.74 19.58
C TYR A 3 19.19 24.09 18.35
N ASP A 4 18.69 24.90 17.43
CA ASP A 4 18.20 24.44 16.12
C ASP A 4 19.38 24.41 15.15
N SER A 5 19.53 23.32 14.39
CA SER A 5 20.61 23.19 13.41
C SER A 5 20.41 24.08 12.18
N GLY A 6 19.22 24.64 11.98
CA GLY A 6 18.79 25.17 10.70
C GLY A 6 18.61 24.06 9.66
N PRO A 7 18.31 24.46 8.41
CA PRO A 7 18.11 23.54 7.30
C PRO A 7 19.43 22.85 6.87
N ILE A 8 19.42 21.52 6.85
CA ILE A 8 20.51 20.71 6.31
C ILE A 8 20.25 20.50 4.81
N THR A 9 21.03 21.15 3.95
CA THR A 9 20.84 21.13 2.48
C THR A 9 21.70 20.10 1.76
N ASN A 10 22.63 19.46 2.46
CA ASN A 10 23.55 18.46 1.92
C ASN A 10 23.36 17.11 2.62
N SER A 11 24.04 16.06 2.17
CA SER A 11 23.99 14.72 2.79
C SER A 11 24.66 14.64 4.16
N SER A 12 25.37 15.70 4.58
CA SER A 12 26.07 15.78 5.86
C SER A 12 26.02 17.21 6.43
N TYR A 13 25.99 17.30 7.75
CA TYR A 13 26.10 18.55 8.52
C TYR A 13 27.12 18.35 9.64
N SER A 14 27.92 19.36 9.95
CA SER A 14 28.97 19.28 10.97
C SER A 14 29.05 20.59 11.75
N PHE A 15 29.25 20.47 13.06
CA PHE A 15 29.35 21.58 13.99
C PHE A 15 30.20 21.16 15.19
N GLU A 16 30.80 22.13 15.87
CA GLU A 16 31.68 21.88 17.01
C GLU A 16 30.90 22.02 18.31
N LEU A 17 31.06 21.06 19.22
CA LEU A 17 30.58 21.16 20.59
C LEU A 17 31.70 20.87 21.58
N PRO A 18 31.62 21.43 22.81
CA PRO A 18 32.43 20.98 23.92
C PRO A 18 32.23 19.49 24.24
N ASN A 19 33.14 18.95 25.05
CA ASN A 19 32.98 17.59 25.55
C ASN A 19 31.71 17.48 26.40
N GLY A 20 30.88 16.49 26.10
CA GLY A 20 29.58 16.34 26.74
C GLY A 20 28.70 15.31 26.04
N THR A 21 27.55 15.03 26.65
CA THR A 21 26.52 14.15 26.08
C THR A 21 25.33 15.00 25.69
N TYR A 22 24.92 14.88 24.43
CA TYR A 22 23.89 15.71 23.82
C TYR A 22 22.78 14.85 23.23
N SER A 23 21.54 15.15 23.63
CA SER A 23 20.35 14.57 23.02
C SER A 23 19.98 15.34 21.76
N TYR A 24 19.58 14.61 20.71
CA TYR A 24 19.11 15.21 19.47
C TYR A 24 17.77 14.62 19.04
N THR A 25 17.02 15.40 18.28
CA THR A 25 15.77 14.99 17.62
C THR A 25 15.82 15.39 16.15
N ILE A 26 15.20 14.58 15.31
CA ILE A 26 15.12 14.80 13.87
C ILE A 26 13.70 15.20 13.52
N GLY A 27 13.57 16.36 12.88
CA GLY A 27 12.30 16.85 12.36
C GLY A 27 11.68 15.90 11.35
N SER A 28 10.35 15.83 11.33
CA SER A 28 9.63 15.04 10.32
C SER A 28 9.65 15.74 8.97
N ILE A 29 9.97 14.98 7.93
CA ILE A 29 9.93 15.42 6.54
C ILE A 29 8.73 14.76 5.88
N SER A 30 7.82 15.56 5.32
CA SER A 30 6.62 15.04 4.64
C SER A 30 7.01 14.11 3.49
N GLY A 31 6.38 12.92 3.43
CA GLY A 31 6.67 11.93 2.40
C GLY A 31 7.95 11.11 2.63
N TYR A 32 8.61 11.25 3.77
CA TYR A 32 9.78 10.44 4.15
C TYR A 32 9.60 9.80 5.54
N ASN A 33 10.18 8.62 5.70
CA ASN A 33 10.35 7.92 6.95
C ASN A 33 11.84 7.97 7.35
N VAL A 34 12.12 8.00 8.65
CA VAL A 34 13.48 8.19 9.19
C VAL A 34 13.83 6.99 10.06
N SER A 35 15.01 6.40 9.86
CA SER A 35 15.45 5.21 10.60
C SER A 35 15.56 5.45 12.11
N GLN A 36 15.96 6.65 12.51
CA GLN A 36 16.13 7.06 13.91
C GLN A 36 15.65 8.51 14.06
N ARG A 37 14.61 8.74 14.86
CA ARG A 37 14.02 10.08 15.03
C ARG A 37 14.66 10.89 16.17
N SER A 38 15.41 10.23 17.04
CA SER A 38 16.08 10.83 18.18
C SER A 38 17.20 9.92 18.68
N GLY A 39 18.14 10.50 19.40
CA GLY A 39 19.21 9.75 20.04
C GLY A 39 20.07 10.62 20.95
N SER A 40 21.21 10.06 21.34
CA SER A 40 22.20 10.75 22.16
C SER A 40 23.59 10.56 21.55
N ILE A 41 24.39 11.62 21.53
CA ILE A 41 25.76 11.63 21.02
C ILE A 41 26.67 12.07 22.17
N SER A 42 27.75 11.31 22.40
CA SER A 42 28.80 11.67 23.35
C SER A 42 30.02 12.21 22.59
N VAL A 43 30.47 13.39 22.98
CA VAL A 43 31.65 14.08 22.46
C VAL A 43 32.74 14.02 23.53
N SER A 44 33.83 13.33 23.25
CA SER A 44 34.94 13.10 24.19
C SER A 44 36.28 13.47 23.56
N GLY A 45 36.41 14.71 23.10
CA GLY A 45 37.63 15.25 22.50
C GLY A 45 37.98 14.69 21.12
N ARG A 46 37.03 14.00 20.46
CA ARG A 46 37.17 13.41 19.13
C ARG A 46 35.90 13.63 18.33
N ASN A 47 36.05 13.67 17.00
CA ASN A 47 34.91 13.78 16.10
C ASN A 47 34.02 12.55 16.21
N THR A 48 32.73 12.78 16.45
CA THR A 48 31.69 11.75 16.47
C THR A 48 30.72 12.00 15.33
N SER A 49 30.39 10.95 14.57
CA SER A 49 29.44 11.03 13.46
C SER A 49 28.29 10.06 13.67
N GLN A 50 27.07 10.54 13.42
CA GLN A 50 25.86 9.73 13.47
C GLN A 50 25.23 9.69 12.08
N SER A 51 25.04 8.49 11.54
CA SER A 51 24.35 8.29 10.26
C SER A 51 22.85 8.14 10.49
N VAL A 52 22.06 8.73 9.59
CA VAL A 52 20.60 8.70 9.59
C VAL A 52 20.12 8.39 8.18
N THR A 53 19.23 7.40 8.05
CA THR A 53 18.69 7.00 6.75
C THR A 53 17.26 7.51 6.58
N PHE A 54 16.99 8.12 5.43
CA PHE A 54 15.66 8.57 5.02
C PHE A 54 15.15 7.68 3.90
N SER A 55 13.94 7.14 4.04
CA SER A 55 13.27 6.36 3.01
C SER A 55 11.98 7.06 2.58
N LYS A 56 11.76 7.16 1.27
CA LYS A 56 10.52 7.77 0.76
C LYS A 56 9.34 6.90 1.17
N VAL A 57 8.28 7.52 1.68
CA VAL A 57 7.03 6.82 1.98
C VAL A 57 6.43 6.39 0.64
N SER A 58 6.40 5.09 0.39
CA SER A 58 5.70 4.52 -0.76
C SER A 58 4.20 4.63 -0.51
N THR A 59 3.57 5.63 -1.13
CA THR A 59 2.14 5.62 -1.35
C THR A 59 1.86 4.62 -2.47
N THR A 60 1.96 3.33 -2.16
CA THR A 60 1.26 2.35 -2.99
C THR A 60 -0.19 2.78 -2.92
N PRO A 61 -0.86 3.08 -4.05
CA PRO A 61 -2.30 3.24 -4.03
C PRO A 61 -2.88 2.07 -3.24
N PRO A 62 -3.88 2.27 -2.36
CA PRO A 62 -4.57 1.12 -1.78
C PRO A 62 -4.82 0.16 -2.95
N PRO A 63 -4.51 -1.15 -2.82
CA PRO A 63 -4.76 -2.07 -3.91
C PRO A 63 -6.17 -1.76 -4.35
N LYS A 64 -6.34 -1.32 -5.61
CA LYS A 64 -7.68 -1.29 -6.20
C LYS A 64 -8.20 -2.63 -5.78
N LYS A 65 -9.25 -2.67 -4.94
CA LYS A 65 -9.99 -3.91 -4.75
C LYS A 65 -10.10 -4.42 -6.18
N SER A 66 -9.52 -5.57 -6.47
CA SER A 66 -9.97 -6.30 -7.63
C SER A 66 -11.43 -6.54 -7.31
N THR A 67 -12.28 -5.59 -7.69
CA THR A 67 -13.48 -5.95 -8.40
C THR A 67 -12.96 -6.76 -9.58
N THR A 68 -12.71 -8.05 -9.32
CA THR A 68 -13.28 -9.08 -10.16
C THR A 68 -14.61 -8.49 -10.59
N PRO A 69 -14.87 -8.28 -11.89
CA PRO A 69 -16.25 -8.29 -12.30
C PRO A 69 -16.72 -9.67 -11.86
N THR A 70 -17.29 -9.76 -10.66
CA THR A 70 -18.27 -10.78 -10.36
C THR A 70 -19.30 -10.50 -11.42
N THR A 71 -19.18 -11.23 -12.52
CA THR A 71 -20.13 -11.23 -13.62
C THR A 71 -21.51 -11.21 -12.96
N PRO A 72 -22.33 -10.19 -13.23
CA PRO A 72 -23.65 -10.12 -12.64
C PRO A 72 -24.47 -11.23 -13.27
N ASN A 73 -24.38 -12.44 -12.71
CA ASN A 73 -25.39 -13.49 -12.78
C ASN A 73 -25.82 -13.95 -14.19
N THR A 74 -25.18 -13.49 -15.27
CA THR A 74 -25.50 -13.84 -16.66
C THR A 74 -25.16 -15.29 -16.96
N ASP A 75 -24.09 -15.82 -16.39
CA ASP A 75 -23.68 -17.21 -16.66
C ASP A 75 -24.69 -18.21 -16.09
N LEU A 76 -25.28 -17.90 -14.92
CA LEU A 76 -26.35 -18.73 -14.34
C LEU A 76 -27.66 -18.59 -15.13
N TYR A 77 -28.02 -17.39 -15.58
CA TYR A 77 -29.21 -17.16 -16.42
C TYR A 77 -29.08 -17.77 -17.83
N ILE A 78 -27.88 -17.79 -18.42
CA ILE A 78 -27.61 -18.48 -19.68
C ILE A 78 -27.80 -19.98 -19.51
N ILE A 79 -27.28 -20.57 -18.43
CA ILE A 79 -27.47 -22.00 -18.14
C ILE A 79 -28.96 -22.32 -17.89
N ILE A 80 -29.67 -21.52 -17.08
CA ILE A 80 -31.09 -21.74 -16.78
C ILE A 80 -31.97 -21.58 -18.04
N SER A 81 -31.72 -20.58 -18.88
CA SER A 81 -32.49 -20.35 -20.12
C SER A 81 -32.23 -21.42 -21.18
N ALA A 82 -30.99 -21.89 -21.33
CA ALA A 82 -30.68 -23.00 -22.23
C ALA A 82 -31.39 -24.29 -21.81
N VAL A 83 -31.37 -24.65 -20.51
CA VAL A 83 -32.08 -25.83 -20.01
C VAL A 83 -33.60 -25.72 -20.19
N ALA A 84 -34.18 -24.54 -19.92
CA ALA A 84 -35.61 -24.30 -20.11
C ALA A 84 -36.01 -24.45 -21.60
N ALA A 85 -35.23 -23.91 -22.54
CA ALA A 85 -35.51 -24.03 -23.97
C ALA A 85 -35.50 -25.49 -24.44
N VAL A 86 -34.52 -26.29 -24.00
CA VAL A 86 -34.43 -27.71 -24.35
C VAL A 86 -35.64 -28.50 -23.79
N ALA A 87 -36.04 -28.23 -22.55
CA ALA A 87 -37.21 -28.87 -21.96
C ALA A 87 -38.51 -28.53 -22.72
N VAL A 88 -38.69 -27.27 -23.13
CA VAL A 88 -39.86 -26.83 -23.91
C VAL A 88 -39.88 -27.51 -25.28
N ILE A 89 -38.75 -27.56 -25.99
CA ILE A 89 -38.66 -28.25 -27.28
C ILE A 89 -39.00 -29.73 -27.12
N GLY A 90 -38.43 -30.40 -26.11
CA GLY A 90 -38.73 -31.81 -25.83
C GLY A 90 -40.21 -32.06 -25.55
N ALA A 91 -40.86 -31.20 -24.76
CA ALA A 91 -42.28 -31.30 -24.48
C ALA A 91 -43.14 -31.08 -25.73
N VAL A 92 -42.83 -30.08 -26.56
CA VAL A 92 -43.55 -29.81 -27.82
C VAL A 92 -43.43 -30.99 -28.78
N VAL A 93 -42.22 -31.56 -28.93
CA VAL A 93 -41.99 -32.76 -29.76
C VAL A 93 -42.78 -33.95 -29.22
N ALA A 94 -42.75 -34.19 -27.90
CA ALA A 94 -43.51 -35.28 -27.28
C ALA A 94 -45.02 -35.12 -27.47
N ILE A 95 -45.55 -33.89 -27.37
CA ILE A 95 -46.97 -33.59 -27.60
C ILE A 95 -47.33 -33.78 -29.08
N MET A 96 -46.48 -33.33 -30.02
CA MET A 96 -46.70 -33.55 -31.46
C MET A 96 -46.65 -35.03 -31.83
N MET A 97 -45.75 -35.81 -31.24
CA MET A 97 -45.68 -37.26 -31.45
C MET A 97 -46.92 -37.98 -30.89
N ARG A 98 -47.46 -37.52 -29.75
CA ARG A 98 -48.72 -38.07 -29.18
C ARG A 98 -49.95 -37.79 -30.05
N LYS A 99 -49.97 -36.68 -30.79
CA LYS A 99 -51.10 -36.31 -31.66
C LYS A 99 -51.04 -36.97 -33.06
N ARG A 100 -49.91 -37.58 -33.43
CA ARG A 100 -49.70 -38.28 -34.70
C ARG A 100 -49.82 -39.81 -34.61
N LYS A 101 -50.24 -40.35 -33.47
CA LYS A 101 -50.77 -41.72 -33.34
C LYS A 101 -52.28 -41.66 -33.32
#